data_AF-A0A8H8QV32-F1
#
_entry.id   AF-A0A8H8QV32-F1
#
_cell.length_a   1.000
_cell.length_b   1.000
_cell.length_c   1.000
_cell.angle_alpha   90.00
_cell.angle_beta   90.00
_cell.angle_gamma   90.00
#
_symmetry.space_group_name_H-M   'P 1'
#
loop_
_entity.id
_entity.type
_entity.pdbx_description
1 polymer ?
#
loop_
_entity_poly.entity_id
_entity_poly.type
_entity_poly.pdbx_seq_one_letter_code
_entity_poly.pdbx_strand_id
1 'polypeptide(L)'
;MWPICFFIVAFWPIFVHSLAPTDEIQDADPAQSGYLDNHNMQPTIVGSQNFGILWQNTYGAKEKWYAKPLVYTPPGGTQLVFLASSMNVIRTLDAVNGTMLNSRTVQPPFLQSDIGCTDIPDYIGITGTPIIDASVNTAYFFAKGYKNGASSGGVANGEHQKGEFPGSL
;
A
#
# COMPACT_ATOMS: atom_id res chain seq x y z
N MET A 1 34.39 42.37 35.13
CA MET A 1 32.94 42.09 34.97
C MET A 1 32.74 41.57 33.56
N TRP A 2 32.51 40.26 33.40
CA TRP A 2 32.41 39.57 32.11
C TRP A 2 30.97 39.02 32.03
N PRO A 3 30.13 39.41 31.04
CA PRO A 3 28.77 38.91 31.03
C PRO A 3 28.78 37.48 30.48
N ILE A 4 28.27 36.55 31.29
CA ILE A 4 27.98 35.18 30.87
C ILE A 4 26.69 35.25 30.04
N CYS A 5 26.82 35.15 28.71
CA CYS A 5 25.69 34.97 27.82
C CYS A 5 25.16 33.53 27.97
N PHE A 6 24.01 33.37 28.61
CA PHE A 6 23.23 32.13 28.56
C PHE A 6 22.68 31.95 27.14
N PHE A 7 23.27 31.03 26.37
CA PHE A 7 22.64 30.51 25.16
C PHE A 7 21.48 29.60 25.58
N ILE A 8 20.24 30.09 25.47
CA ILE A 8 19.05 29.26 25.53
C ILE A 8 19.01 28.46 24.22
N VAL A 9 19.42 27.19 24.27
CA VAL A 9 19.24 26.26 23.16
C VAL A 9 17.73 26.00 23.06
N ALA A 10 17.08 26.60 22.06
CA ALA A 10 15.71 26.28 21.72
C ALA A 10 15.67 24.80 21.26
N PHE A 11 15.18 23.92 22.13
CA PHE A 11 14.76 22.58 21.74
C PHE A 11 13.53 22.73 20.85
N TRP A 12 13.75 22.93 19.55
CA TRP A 12 12.70 22.71 18.57
C TRP A 12 12.35 21.22 18.64
N PRO A 13 11.08 20.84 18.89
CA PRO A 13 10.69 19.45 18.76
C PRO A 13 10.93 19.04 17.31
N ILE A 14 11.90 18.15 17.11
CA ILE A 14 12.03 17.43 15.85
C ILE A 14 10.80 16.55 15.80
N PHE A 15 9.87 16.85 14.89
CA PHE A 15 8.76 15.95 14.61
C PHE A 15 9.33 14.69 13.96
N VAL A 16 9.61 13.68 14.78
CA VAL A 16 9.89 12.33 14.29
C VAL A 16 8.55 11.79 13.80
N HIS A 17 8.43 11.60 12.48
CA HIS A 17 7.29 10.89 11.92
C HIS A 17 7.43 9.42 12.29
N SER A 18 6.73 9.01 13.33
CA SER A 18 6.57 7.60 13.69
C SER A 18 5.34 7.04 12.99
N LEU A 19 5.45 5.81 12.53
CA LEU A 19 4.31 5.02 12.09
C LEU A 19 3.32 4.82 13.25
N ALA A 20 2.03 4.65 12.93
CA ALA A 20 1.06 4.22 13.92
C ALA A 20 1.35 2.76 14.36
N PRO A 21 0.91 2.34 15.56
CA PRO A 21 1.28 1.03 16.12
C PRO A 21 0.88 -0.18 15.27
N THR A 22 -0.07 -0.03 14.36
CA THR A 22 -0.59 -1.09 13.47
C THR A 22 -0.36 -0.79 11.99
N ASP A 23 0.48 0.20 11.66
CA ASP A 23 0.83 0.45 10.27
C ASP A 23 1.78 -0.63 9.75
N GLU A 24 1.48 -1.11 8.55
CA GLU A 24 2.24 -2.10 7.79
C GLU A 24 2.53 -1.50 6.41
N ILE A 25 3.63 -0.76 6.33
CA ILE A 25 4.03 -0.02 5.12
C ILE A 25 4.74 -0.87 4.07
N GLN A 26 4.95 -2.16 4.34
CA GLN A 26 5.60 -3.12 3.46
C GLN A 26 5.07 -4.52 3.76
N ASP A 27 5.67 -5.55 3.15
CA ASP A 27 5.28 -6.95 3.38
C ASP A 27 5.65 -7.46 4.79
N ALA A 28 4.87 -7.05 5.78
CA ALA A 28 5.00 -7.29 7.22
C ALA A 28 6.30 -6.73 7.87
N ASP A 29 7.46 -7.21 7.45
CA ASP A 29 8.76 -6.91 8.04
C ASP A 29 9.89 -6.95 6.99
N PRO A 30 11.09 -6.39 7.26
CA PRO A 30 12.18 -6.38 6.27
C PRO A 30 12.64 -7.76 5.78
N ALA A 31 12.44 -8.82 6.58
CA ALA A 31 12.75 -10.19 6.17
C ALA A 31 11.57 -10.89 5.46
N GLN A 32 10.41 -10.24 5.35
CA GLN A 32 9.18 -10.76 4.74
C GLN A 32 8.72 -12.08 5.35
N SER A 33 8.86 -12.22 6.66
CA SER A 33 8.48 -13.42 7.41
C SER A 33 6.96 -13.58 7.53
N GLY A 34 6.21 -12.47 7.42
CA GLY A 34 4.78 -12.44 7.69
C GLY A 34 4.42 -12.51 9.17
N TYR A 35 5.41 -12.32 10.07
CA TYR A 35 5.19 -12.32 11.52
C TYR A 35 4.93 -10.89 12.03
N LEU A 36 3.82 -10.72 12.74
CA LEU A 36 3.39 -9.46 13.34
C LEU A 36 3.00 -9.73 14.80
N ASP A 37 3.76 -9.17 15.74
CA ASP A 37 3.62 -9.45 17.18
C ASP A 37 2.54 -8.60 17.88
N ASN A 38 2.04 -7.58 17.19
CA ASN A 38 1.06 -6.59 17.65
C ASN A 38 -0.39 -6.97 17.32
N HIS A 39 -0.63 -8.14 16.72
CA HIS A 39 -1.98 -8.62 16.40
C HIS A 39 -2.41 -9.71 17.40
N ASN A 40 -3.49 -9.45 18.15
CA ASN A 40 -4.01 -10.34 19.20
C ASN A 40 -4.69 -11.62 18.63
N MET A 41 -3.96 -12.40 17.84
CA MET A 41 -4.43 -13.60 17.13
C MET A 41 -4.19 -14.89 17.94
N GLN A 42 -4.36 -14.84 19.26
CA GLN A 42 -4.27 -16.03 20.10
C GLN A 42 -5.45 -16.99 19.84
N PRO A 43 -5.28 -18.33 19.99
CA PRO A 43 -6.33 -19.30 19.62
C PRO A 43 -7.69 -19.07 20.29
N THR A 44 -7.70 -18.59 21.53
CA THR A 44 -8.93 -18.29 22.28
C THR A 44 -9.71 -17.11 21.70
N ILE A 45 -9.03 -16.14 21.08
CA ILE A 45 -9.65 -14.99 20.43
C ILE A 45 -10.19 -15.40 19.06
N VAL A 46 -9.38 -16.08 18.26
CA VAL A 46 -9.76 -16.54 16.91
C VAL A 46 -10.91 -17.54 16.96
N GLY A 47 -10.98 -18.38 18.01
CA GLY A 47 -12.09 -19.31 18.22
C GLY A 47 -13.33 -18.70 18.89
N SER A 48 -13.30 -17.41 19.25
CA SER A 48 -14.42 -16.74 19.91
C SER A 48 -15.45 -16.18 18.93
N GLN A 49 -16.63 -15.83 19.44
CA GLN A 49 -17.66 -15.12 18.68
C GLN A 49 -17.26 -13.68 18.28
N ASN A 50 -16.19 -13.14 18.87
CA ASN A 50 -15.73 -11.77 18.59
C ASN A 50 -14.82 -11.71 17.34
N PHE A 51 -14.37 -12.85 16.82
CA PHE A 51 -13.60 -12.91 15.59
C PHE A 51 -14.53 -13.11 14.39
N GLY A 52 -14.50 -12.18 13.45
CA GLY A 52 -15.40 -12.19 12.30
C GLY A 52 -15.06 -11.14 11.25
N ILE A 53 -15.82 -11.14 10.16
CA ILE A 53 -15.68 -10.18 9.07
C ILE A 53 -16.29 -8.84 9.52
N LEU A 54 -15.48 -7.77 9.54
CA LEU A 54 -15.94 -6.41 9.85
C LEU A 54 -16.59 -5.75 8.62
N TRP A 55 -15.97 -5.93 7.46
CA TRP A 55 -16.45 -5.41 6.18
C TRP A 55 -15.95 -6.29 5.03
N GLN A 56 -16.64 -6.21 3.89
CA GLN A 56 -16.29 -6.94 2.69
C GLN A 56 -16.67 -6.11 1.46
N ASN A 57 -15.73 -5.96 0.53
CA ASN A 57 -15.94 -5.26 -0.72
C ASN A 57 -15.88 -6.25 -1.90
N THR A 58 -16.67 -5.95 -2.94
CA THR A 58 -16.68 -6.70 -4.20
C THR A 58 -16.17 -5.81 -5.32
N TYR A 59 -15.32 -6.38 -6.17
CA TYR A 59 -14.65 -5.69 -7.27
C TYR A 59 -14.82 -6.46 -8.59
N GLY A 60 -14.06 -6.06 -9.63
CA GLY A 60 -14.18 -6.67 -10.95
C GLY A 60 -13.91 -8.17 -10.94
N ALA A 61 -14.70 -8.94 -11.71
CA ALA A 61 -14.62 -10.40 -11.73
C ALA A 61 -13.22 -10.95 -12.14
N LYS A 62 -12.50 -10.19 -12.97
CA LYS A 62 -11.14 -10.48 -13.45
C LYS A 62 -10.05 -9.79 -12.64
N GLU A 63 -10.42 -9.00 -11.65
CA GLU A 63 -9.46 -8.29 -10.80
C GLU A 63 -8.96 -9.24 -9.71
N LYS A 64 -7.64 -9.36 -9.57
CA LYS A 64 -6.98 -10.24 -8.59
C LYS A 64 -5.98 -9.44 -7.76
N TRP A 65 -5.81 -9.84 -6.52
CA TRP A 65 -4.81 -9.27 -5.61
C TRP A 65 -3.74 -10.32 -5.33
N TYR A 66 -2.57 -10.12 -5.92
CA TYR A 66 -1.35 -10.86 -5.58
C TYR A 66 -0.50 -10.07 -4.59
N ALA A 67 -0.51 -8.74 -4.72
CA ALA A 67 0.05 -7.83 -3.74
C ALA A 67 -0.73 -7.94 -2.43
N LYS A 68 0.01 -8.00 -1.32
CA LYS A 68 -0.60 -7.94 0.01
C LYS A 68 -1.13 -6.52 0.27
N PRO A 69 -2.30 -6.37 0.91
CA PRO A 69 -2.76 -5.07 1.40
C PRO A 69 -1.73 -4.46 2.37
N LEU A 70 -1.61 -3.14 2.33
CA LEU A 70 -0.83 -2.40 3.32
C LEU A 70 -1.77 -1.59 4.22
N VAL A 71 -1.37 -1.36 5.46
CA VAL A 71 -2.10 -0.49 6.39
C VAL A 71 -1.23 0.72 6.67
N TYR A 72 -1.78 1.92 6.50
CA TYR A 72 -1.00 3.14 6.69
C TYR A 72 -1.84 4.26 7.28
N THR A 73 -1.25 5.06 8.16
CA THR A 73 -1.87 6.25 8.72
C THR A 73 -1.11 7.48 8.23
N PRO A 74 -1.60 8.18 7.18
CA PRO A 74 -0.97 9.41 6.71
C PRO A 74 -0.93 10.49 7.81
N PRO A 75 0.09 11.36 7.85
CA PRO A 75 0.16 12.47 8.78
C PRO A 75 -1.09 13.35 8.70
N GLY A 76 -1.77 13.53 9.83
CA GLY A 76 -3.02 14.29 9.91
C GLY A 76 -4.24 13.61 9.26
N GLY A 77 -4.11 12.36 8.81
CA GLY A 77 -5.18 11.55 8.23
C GLY A 77 -5.68 10.43 9.15
N THR A 78 -6.65 9.66 8.66
CA THR A 78 -7.11 8.42 9.28
C THR A 78 -6.39 7.22 8.69
N GLN A 79 -6.33 6.12 9.45
CA GLN A 79 -5.76 4.89 8.97
C GLN A 79 -6.54 4.35 7.77
N LEU A 80 -5.79 3.93 6.75
CA LEU A 80 -6.33 3.40 5.51
C LEU A 80 -5.74 2.03 5.18
N VAL A 81 -6.46 1.28 4.36
CA VAL A 81 -5.96 0.08 3.69
C VAL A 81 -5.60 0.45 2.26
N PHE A 82 -4.34 0.27 1.88
CA PHE A 82 -3.86 0.46 0.52
C PHE A 82 -3.89 -0.87 -0.23
N LEU A 83 -4.55 -0.88 -1.38
CA LEU A 83 -4.70 -2.06 -2.24
C LEU A 83 -4.11 -1.78 -3.61
N ALA A 84 -3.45 -2.79 -4.19
CA ALA A 84 -2.99 -2.77 -5.56
C ALA A 84 -3.35 -4.11 -6.24
N SER A 85 -3.88 -4.05 -7.46
CA SER A 85 -4.37 -5.23 -8.17
C SER A 85 -3.61 -5.54 -9.46
N SER A 86 -3.80 -6.78 -9.94
CA SER A 86 -3.29 -7.24 -11.23
C SER A 86 -3.86 -6.48 -12.44
N MET A 87 -4.89 -5.66 -12.23
CA MET A 87 -5.44 -4.76 -13.24
C MET A 87 -4.82 -3.36 -13.20
N ASN A 88 -3.70 -3.17 -12.48
CA ASN A 88 -3.06 -1.87 -12.26
C ASN A 88 -3.98 -0.84 -11.59
N VAL A 89 -4.96 -1.31 -10.81
CA VAL A 89 -5.81 -0.42 -10.02
C VAL A 89 -5.24 -0.34 -8.62
N ILE A 90 -4.92 0.88 -8.19
CA ILE A 90 -4.60 1.21 -6.81
C ILE A 90 -5.84 1.78 -6.14
N ARG A 91 -6.05 1.46 -4.86
CA ARG A 91 -7.16 1.97 -4.06
C ARG A 91 -6.73 2.23 -2.63
N THR A 92 -7.38 3.19 -2.01
CA THR A 92 -7.35 3.39 -0.56
C THR A 92 -8.75 3.19 -0.01
N LEU A 93 -8.85 2.42 1.08
CA LEU A 93 -10.09 2.21 1.81
C LEU A 93 -9.94 2.76 3.23
N ASP A 94 -11.03 3.24 3.80
CA ASP A 94 -11.11 3.51 5.24
C ASP A 94 -10.92 2.19 6.02
N ALA A 95 -9.94 2.13 6.93
CA ALA A 95 -9.60 0.90 7.62
C ALA A 95 -10.71 0.40 8.57
N VAL A 96 -11.59 1.29 9.04
CA VAL A 96 -12.65 0.95 10.01
C VAL A 96 -13.84 0.30 9.32
N ASN A 97 -14.25 0.80 8.16
CA ASN A 97 -15.51 0.41 7.53
C ASN A 97 -15.38 -0.07 6.07
N GLY A 98 -14.18 -0.05 5.50
CA GLY A 98 -13.93 -0.50 4.12
C GLY A 98 -14.45 0.44 3.03
N THR A 99 -14.92 1.65 3.37
CA THR A 99 -15.38 2.64 2.38
C THR A 99 -14.24 3.01 1.45
N MET A 100 -14.46 2.96 0.14
CA MET A 100 -13.47 3.40 -0.83
C MET A 100 -13.27 4.91 -0.75
N LEU A 101 -12.05 5.31 -0.44
CA LEU A 101 -11.63 6.71 -0.37
C LEU A 101 -11.16 7.19 -1.73
N ASN A 102 -10.19 6.50 -2.33
CA ASN A 102 -9.68 6.77 -3.67
C ASN A 102 -9.53 5.49 -4.49
N SER A 103 -9.56 5.64 -5.81
CA SER A 103 -9.28 4.57 -6.77
C SER A 103 -8.73 5.15 -8.06
N ARG A 104 -7.64 4.56 -8.56
CA ARG A 104 -7.02 4.97 -9.82
C ARG A 104 -6.45 3.77 -10.56
N THR A 105 -6.68 3.72 -11.87
CA THR A 105 -5.93 2.85 -12.78
C THR A 105 -4.66 3.57 -13.20
N VAL A 106 -3.48 3.06 -12.82
CA VAL A 106 -2.21 3.77 -13.09
C VAL A 106 -1.75 3.68 -14.54
N GLN A 107 -2.10 2.59 -15.22
CA GLN A 107 -1.91 2.37 -16.65
C GLN A 107 -2.73 1.15 -17.09
N PRO A 108 -3.01 0.95 -18.39
CA PRO A 108 -3.64 -0.28 -18.86
C PRO A 108 -2.85 -1.52 -18.39
N PRO A 109 -3.51 -2.52 -17.79
CA PRO A 109 -2.83 -3.75 -17.38
C PRO A 109 -2.41 -4.57 -18.59
N PHE A 110 -1.31 -5.29 -18.45
CA PHE A 110 -0.83 -6.16 -19.52
C PHE A 110 -1.71 -7.39 -19.66
N LEU A 111 -2.09 -7.77 -20.88
CA LEU A 111 -2.88 -8.97 -21.14
C LEU A 111 -2.02 -10.23 -20.99
N GLN A 112 -2.49 -11.17 -20.19
CA GLN A 112 -1.84 -12.48 -20.04
C GLN A 112 -1.65 -13.19 -21.39
N SER A 113 -2.63 -13.07 -22.30
CA SER A 113 -2.61 -13.72 -23.62
C SER A 113 -1.42 -13.32 -24.49
N ASP A 114 -0.84 -12.14 -24.27
CA ASP A 114 0.23 -11.58 -25.10
C ASP A 114 1.61 -12.19 -24.77
N ILE A 115 1.74 -12.92 -23.66
CA ILE A 115 2.96 -13.65 -23.27
C ILE A 115 2.75 -15.17 -23.24
N GLY A 116 1.50 -15.65 -23.21
CA GLY A 116 1.18 -17.08 -23.25
C GLY A 116 1.50 -17.87 -21.97
N CYS A 117 1.89 -17.21 -20.87
CA CYS A 117 2.11 -17.83 -19.56
C CYS A 117 0.84 -17.78 -18.73
N THR A 118 0.32 -18.90 -18.25
CA THR A 118 -1.02 -19.00 -17.63
C THR A 118 -1.04 -18.92 -16.11
N ASP A 119 0.12 -18.71 -15.46
CA ASP A 119 0.23 -18.71 -14.00
C ASP A 119 -0.52 -17.53 -13.34
N ILE A 120 -0.56 -16.38 -14.03
CA ILE A 120 -1.35 -15.20 -13.65
C ILE A 120 -2.41 -14.98 -14.74
N PRO A 121 -3.68 -15.36 -14.52
CA PRO A 121 -4.71 -15.28 -15.56
C PRO A 121 -5.19 -13.85 -15.81
N ASP A 122 -5.80 -13.65 -16.98
CA ASP A 122 -6.42 -12.40 -17.46
C ASP A 122 -5.45 -11.22 -17.63
N TYR A 123 -4.93 -10.69 -16.52
CA TYR A 123 -4.17 -9.45 -16.47
C TYR A 123 -2.94 -9.58 -15.57
N ILE A 124 -1.80 -9.07 -16.06
CA ILE A 124 -0.52 -9.01 -15.36
C ILE A 124 -0.18 -7.54 -15.13
N GLY A 125 -0.46 -7.05 -13.93
CA GLY A 125 -0.27 -5.65 -13.53
C GLY A 125 0.62 -5.53 -12.30
N ILE A 126 0.11 -4.92 -11.23
CA ILE A 126 0.79 -4.87 -9.94
C ILE A 126 0.59 -6.23 -9.26
N THR A 127 1.69 -6.98 -9.11
CA THR A 127 1.67 -8.32 -8.51
C THR A 127 2.54 -8.40 -7.25
N GLY A 128 3.59 -7.59 -7.16
CA GLY A 128 4.38 -7.44 -5.95
C GLY A 128 3.74 -6.47 -4.95
N THR A 129 3.89 -6.76 -3.66
CA THR A 129 3.45 -5.88 -2.59
C THR A 129 4.17 -4.52 -2.70
N PRO A 130 3.43 -3.39 -2.75
CA PRO A 130 3.99 -2.04 -2.70
C PRO A 130 4.81 -1.79 -1.43
N ILE A 131 5.57 -0.69 -1.41
CA ILE A 131 6.19 -0.15 -0.20
C ILE A 131 5.81 1.31 -0.04
N ILE A 132 5.46 1.73 1.17
CA ILE A 132 5.15 3.12 1.51
C ILE A 132 6.35 3.72 2.24
N ASP A 133 6.91 4.78 1.68
CA ASP A 133 7.84 5.64 2.40
C ASP A 133 7.04 6.69 3.18
N ALA A 134 6.93 6.48 4.50
CA ALA A 134 6.21 7.36 5.40
C ALA A 134 6.89 8.73 5.61
N SER A 135 8.19 8.86 5.29
CA SER A 135 8.90 10.13 5.42
C SER A 135 8.46 11.14 4.36
N VAL A 136 8.08 10.65 3.18
CA VAL A 136 7.60 11.45 2.04
C VAL A 136 6.17 11.12 1.62
N ASN A 137 5.43 10.36 2.44
CA ASN A 137 4.04 9.98 2.18
C ASN A 137 3.79 9.41 0.78
N THR A 138 4.70 8.55 0.31
CA THR A 138 4.67 8.06 -1.07
C THR A 138 4.71 6.54 -1.12
N ALA A 139 3.76 5.94 -1.83
CA ALA A 139 3.77 4.52 -2.18
C ALA A 139 4.59 4.30 -3.46
N TYR A 140 5.42 3.27 -3.46
CA TYR A 140 6.22 2.81 -4.59
C TYR A 140 5.81 1.38 -4.94
N PHE A 141 5.64 1.12 -6.23
CA PHE A 141 5.25 -0.20 -6.71
C PHE A 141 5.68 -0.38 -8.17
N PHE A 142 5.76 -1.64 -8.56
CA PHE A 142 5.99 -2.02 -9.94
C PHE A 142 4.66 -2.29 -10.62
N ALA A 143 4.43 -1.68 -11.78
CA ALA A 143 3.25 -1.93 -12.60
C ALA A 143 3.67 -2.36 -14.00
N LYS A 144 3.20 -3.53 -14.44
CA LYS A 144 3.41 -4.00 -15.82
C LYS A 144 2.32 -3.45 -16.72
N GLY A 145 2.71 -2.88 -17.85
CA GLY A 145 1.81 -2.40 -18.89
C GLY A 145 2.44 -2.53 -20.28
N TYR A 146 1.91 -1.80 -21.24
CA TYR A 146 2.47 -1.69 -22.58
C TYR A 146 3.34 -0.44 -22.71
N LYS A 147 4.22 -0.46 -23.71
CA LYS A 147 5.13 0.67 -23.97
C LYS A 147 4.34 1.98 -24.11
N ASN A 148 4.80 3.03 -23.44
CA ASN A 148 4.19 4.36 -23.44
C ASN A 148 2.73 4.39 -22.93
N GLY A 149 2.34 3.46 -22.06
CA GLY A 149 0.98 3.39 -21.52
C GLY A 149 -0.09 3.02 -22.55
N ALA A 150 0.30 2.39 -23.66
CA ALA A 150 -0.64 1.89 -24.66
C ALA A 150 -1.55 0.79 -24.10
N SER A 151 -2.62 0.44 -24.82
CA SER A 151 -3.51 -0.66 -24.47
C SER A 151 -3.12 -2.00 -25.12
N SER A 152 -2.20 -1.98 -26.08
CA SER A 152 -1.65 -3.15 -26.76
C SER A 152 -0.39 -2.78 -27.55
N GLY A 153 0.41 -3.78 -27.93
CA GLY A 153 1.58 -3.60 -28.81
C GLY A 153 2.82 -3.06 -28.09
N GLY A 154 3.94 -3.78 -28.21
CA GLY A 154 5.20 -3.44 -27.55
C GLY A 154 5.16 -3.65 -26.03
N VAL A 155 6.14 -4.36 -25.48
CA VAL A 155 6.24 -4.55 -24.02
C VAL A 155 6.91 -3.33 -23.39
N ALA A 156 6.32 -2.80 -22.30
CA ALA A 156 7.14 -2.03 -21.36
C ALA A 156 8.05 -3.04 -20.65
N ASN A 157 9.35 -2.73 -20.52
CA ASN A 157 10.28 -3.51 -19.68
C ASN A 157 10.04 -3.23 -18.19
N GLY A 158 8.77 -3.15 -17.78
CA GLY A 158 8.36 -2.77 -16.44
C GLY A 158 8.55 -1.30 -16.13
N GLU A 159 7.59 -0.70 -15.42
CA GLU A 159 7.68 0.69 -14.99
C GLU A 159 7.50 0.77 -13.47
N HIS A 160 8.47 1.42 -12.81
CA HIS A 160 8.35 1.79 -11.41
C HIS A 160 7.45 3.01 -11.32
N GLN A 161 6.40 2.89 -10.52
CA GLN A 161 5.39 3.92 -10.34
C GLN A 161 5.43 4.41 -8.89
N LYS A 162 5.02 5.67 -8.70
CA LYS A 162 4.84 6.26 -7.38
C LYS A 162 3.49 6.94 -7.27
N GLY A 163 2.97 7.03 -6.06
CA GLY A 163 1.84 7.91 -5.76
C GLY A 163 1.90 8.39 -4.31
N GLU A 164 1.65 9.67 -4.15
CA GLU A 164 1.64 10.45 -2.92
C GLU A 164 0.22 10.54 -2.33
N PHE A 165 0.11 10.30 -1.02
CA PHE A 165 -1.14 10.45 -0.27
C PHE A 165 -1.44 11.94 0.04
N PRO A 166 -2.71 12.40 0.01
CA PRO A 166 -3.93 11.68 -0.38
C PRO A 166 -4.30 11.86 -1.87
N GLY A 167 -3.62 12.74 -2.61
CA GLY A 167 -4.13 13.32 -3.86
C GLY A 167 -3.66 12.68 -5.17
N SER A 168 -2.65 11.80 -5.15
CA SER A 168 -2.11 11.20 -6.38
C SER A 168 -2.17 9.67 -6.39
N LEU A 169 -3.00 9.10 -5.52
CA LEU A 169 -3.34 7.68 -5.46
C LEU A 169 -4.82 7.47 -5.82
#